data_AF-A0A1D2WLE9-F1
#
_entry.id   AF-A0A1D2WLE9-F1
#
_cell.length_a   1.000
_cell.length_b   1.000
_cell.length_c   1.000
_cell.angle_alpha   90.00
_cell.angle_beta   90.00
_cell.angle_gamma   90.00
#
_symmetry.space_group_name_H-M   'P 1'
#
loop_
_entity.id
_entity.type
_entity.pdbx_description
1 polymer ?
#
loop_
_entity_poly.entity_id
_entity_poly.type
_entity_poly.pdbx_seq_one_letter_code
_entity_poly.pdbx_strand_id
1 'polypeptide(L)' 'MGIGRVQKNLQITSEPVSYCISKLKQEDSKVTKKGKNYYVKADNCIITINSSSFTIITAHKN' A
#
# COMPACT_ATOMS: atom_id res chain seq x y z
N MET A 1 5.33 12.83 -9.24
CA MET A 1 4.51 12.76 -8.00
C MET A 1 4.40 11.33 -7.51
N GLY A 2 4.15 11.12 -6.21
CA GLY A 2 4.22 9.82 -5.51
C GLY A 2 3.43 8.66 -6.15
N ILE A 3 2.31 8.96 -6.82
CA ILE A 3 1.45 8.01 -7.54
C ILE A 3 2.23 7.18 -8.59
N GLY A 4 3.01 7.83 -9.45
CA GLY A 4 3.79 7.13 -10.49
C GLY A 4 4.88 6.21 -9.91
N ARG A 5 5.45 6.55 -8.75
CA ARG A 5 6.41 5.68 -8.04
C ARG A 5 5.72 4.41 -7.54
N VAL A 6 4.50 4.55 -7.01
CA VAL A 6 3.71 3.40 -6.54
C VAL A 6 3.34 2.48 -7.69
N GLN A 7 2.90 3.02 -8.84
CA GLN A 7 2.63 2.20 -10.04
C GLN A 7 3.85 1.41 -10.49
N LYS A 8 5.02 2.07 -10.57
CA LYS A 8 6.28 1.41 -10.95
C LYS A 8 6.68 0.31 -9.97
N ASN A 9 6.60 0.57 -8.67
CA ASN A 9 6.96 -0.39 -7.64
C ASN A 9 6.04 -1.62 -7.60
N LEU A 10 4.75 -1.42 -7.91
CA LEU A 10 3.77 -2.49 -8.02
C LEU A 10 3.75 -3.14 -9.41
N GLN A 11 4.42 -2.55 -10.41
CA GLN A 11 4.40 -2.97 -11.81
C GLN A 11 2.96 -3.12 -12.35
N ILE A 12 2.15 -2.10 -12.11
CA ILE A 12 0.74 -2.04 -12.55
C ILE A 12 0.54 -0.86 -13.50
N THR A 13 -0.40 -1.01 -14.44
CA THR A 13 -0.86 0.07 -15.33
C THR A 13 -2.13 0.75 -14.82
N SER A 14 -2.81 0.16 -13.84
CA SER A 14 -4.04 0.68 -13.24
C SER A 14 -3.79 1.84 -12.27
N GLU A 15 -4.87 2.53 -11.89
CA GLU A 15 -4.84 3.56 -10.85
C GLU A 15 -4.34 2.99 -9.50
N PRO A 16 -3.19 3.47 -8.97
CA PRO A 16 -2.48 2.79 -7.89
C PRO A 16 -3.20 2.85 -6.55
N VAL A 17 -3.93 3.94 -6.28
CA VAL A 17 -4.68 4.10 -5.03
C VAL A 17 -5.83 3.10 -4.98
N SER A 18 -6.58 2.98 -6.07
CA SER A 18 -7.68 2.02 -6.18
C SER A 18 -7.16 0.58 -6.06
N TYR A 19 -6.04 0.27 -6.71
CA TYR A 19 -5.37 -1.03 -6.56
C TYR A 19 -4.99 -1.33 -5.11
N CYS A 20 -4.37 -0.38 -4.40
CA CYS A 20 -4.00 -0.55 -2.99
C CYS A 20 -5.24 -0.78 -2.12
N ILE A 21 -6.30 0.00 -2.30
CA ILE A 21 -7.56 -0.16 -1.54
C ILE A 21 -8.17 -1.53 -1.78
N SER A 22 -8.17 -2.02 -3.03
CA SER A 22 -8.67 -3.36 -3.35
C SER A 22 -7.87 -4.44 -2.61
N LYS A 23 -6.55 -4.29 -2.48
CA LYS A 23 -5.71 -5.24 -1.73
C LYS A 23 -5.96 -5.17 -0.22
N LEU A 24 -6.13 -3.97 0.33
CA LEU A 24 -6.45 -3.76 1.74
C LEU A 24 -7.80 -4.37 2.17
N LYS A 25 -8.75 -4.51 1.23
CA LYS A 25 -10.07 -5.12 1.48
C LYS A 25 -10.04 -6.65 1.50
N GLN A 26 -8.93 -7.30 1.16
CA GLN A 26 -8.81 -8.75 1.24
C GLN A 26 -8.66 -9.18 2.70
N GLU A 27 -9.35 -10.25 3.09
CA GLU A 27 -9.49 -10.71 4.48
C GLU A 27 -8.15 -11.13 5.12
N ASP A 28 -7.18 -11.56 4.31
CA ASP A 28 -5.84 -11.98 4.74
C ASP A 28 -4.84 -10.84 5.00
N SER A 29 -5.28 -9.58 4.93
CA SER A 29 -4.40 -8.43 5.09
C SER A 29 -3.88 -8.32 6.52
N LYS A 30 -2.56 -8.46 6.71
CA LYS A 30 -1.89 -8.32 8.01
C LYS A 30 -1.40 -6.89 8.20
N VAL A 31 -1.91 -6.20 9.21
CA VAL A 31 -1.53 -4.83 9.55
C VAL A 31 -0.54 -4.82 10.72
N THR A 32 0.55 -4.08 10.57
CA THR A 32 1.52 -3.82 11.66
C THR A 32 1.83 -2.33 11.73
N LYS A 33 1.72 -1.73 12.92
CA LYS A 33 2.12 -0.33 13.14
C LYS A 33 3.56 -0.27 13.64
N LYS A 34 4.40 0.56 13.00
CA LYS A 34 5.73 0.91 13.50
C LYS A 34 5.89 2.43 13.48
N GLY A 35 5.87 3.05 14.65
CA GLY A 35 5.92 4.50 14.80
C GLY A 35 4.81 5.21 14.04
N LYS A 36 5.19 6.12 13.13
CA LYS A 36 4.27 6.94 12.33
C LYS A 36 3.66 6.24 11.11
N ASN A 37 3.94 4.94 10.91
CA ASN A 37 3.49 4.22 9.71
C ASN A 37 2.78 2.90 10.06
N TYR A 38 1.74 2.59 9.31
CA TYR A 38 1.21 1.24 9.14
C TYR A 38 1.91 0.57 7.97
N TYR A 39 2.23 -0.71 8.15
CA TYR A 39 2.70 -1.62 7.13
C TYR A 39 1.63 -2.68 6.97
N VAL A 40 1.00 -2.74 5.80
CA VAL A 40 -0.03 -3.72 5.50
C VAL A 40 0.53 -4.70 4.49
N LYS A 41 0.64 -5.96 4.89
CA LYS A 41 0.97 -7.07 3.98
C LYS A 41 -0.35 -7.64 3.47
N ALA A 42 -0.63 -7.44 2.20
CA ALA A 42 -1.84 -7.92 1.53
C ALA A 42 -1.42 -8.65 0.26
N ASP A 43 -1.82 -9.91 0.15
CA ASP A 43 -1.46 -10.76 -1.00
C ASP A 43 0.06 -10.76 -1.21
N ASN A 44 0.54 -10.40 -2.41
CA ASN A 44 1.98 -10.34 -2.73
C ASN A 44 2.56 -8.91 -2.70
N CYS A 45 1.99 -8.00 -1.90
CA CYS A 45 2.46 -6.62 -1.78
C CYS A 45 2.45 -6.08 -0.35
N ILE A 46 3.29 -5.08 -0.13
CA ILE A 46 3.40 -4.33 1.12
C ILE A 46 3.03 -2.88 0.84
N ILE A 47 2.02 -2.39 1.57
CA ILE A 47 1.50 -1.03 1.49
C ILE A 47 1.91 -0.31 2.78
N THR A 48 2.60 0.82 2.64
CA THR A 48 3.00 1.68 3.75
C THR A 48 2.10 2.90 3.80
N ILE A 49 1.41 3.09 4.92
CA ILE A 49 0.42 4.15 5.11
C ILE A 49 0.83 4.98 6.32
N ASN A 50 0.73 6.30 6.24
CA ASN A 50 0.91 7.14 7.41
C ASN A 50 -0.19 6.86 8.46
N SER A 51 0.18 6.73 9.73
CA SER A 51 -0.77 6.32 10.76
C SER A 51 -1.70 7.43 11.29
N SER A 52 -1.39 8.69 10.97
CA SER A 52 -2.19 9.86 11.34
C SER A 52 -3.06 10.36 10.19
N SER A 53 -2.46 10.54 9.00
CA SER A 53 -3.14 11.10 7.83
C SER A 53 -3.76 10.05 6.91
N PHE A 54 -3.56 8.76 7.18
CA PHE A 54 -3.97 7.64 6.32
C PHE A 54 -3.50 7.75 4.86
N THR A 55 -2.46 8.55 4.62
CA THR A 55 -1.89 8.73 3.28
C THR A 55 -1.03 7.53 2.90
N ILE A 56 -1.25 6.97 1.70
CA ILE A 56 -0.39 5.93 1.14
C ILE A 56 0.97 6.57 0.78
N ILE A 57 2.02 6.18 1.50
CA ILE A 57 3.39 6.71 1.31
C ILE A 57 4.09 5.97 0.17
N THR A 58 3.93 4.65 0.15
CA THR A 58 4.47 3.77 -0.88
C THR A 58 3.74 2.43 -0.86
N ALA A 59 3.77 1.72 -1.99
CA ALA A 59 3.47 0.29 -2.04
C ALA A 59 4.43 -0.38 -3.01
N HIS A 60 4.72 -1.66 -2.78
CA HIS A 60 5.63 -2.46 -3.58
C HIS A 60 5.28 -3.93 -3.45
N LYS A 61 5.68 -4.74 -4.44
CA LYS A 61 5.60 -6.20 -4.30
C LYS A 61 6.53 -6.66 -3.16
N ASN A 62 6.14 -7.73 -2.47
CA ASN A 62 7.01 -8.41 -1.50
C ASN A 62 8.21 -9.03 -2.21
#